data_AF-A0A4Y1ZF08-F1
#
_entry.id   AF-A0A4Y1ZF08-F1
#
_cell.length_a   1.000
_cell.length_b   1.000
_cell.length_c   1.000
_cell.angle_alpha   90.00
_cell.angle_beta   90.00
_cell.angle_gamma   90.00
#
_symmetry.space_group_name_H-M   'P 1'
#
loop_
_entity.id
_entity.type
_entity.pdbx_description
1 polymer ?
#
loop_
_entity_poly.entity_id
_entity_poly.type
_entity_poly.pdbx_seq_one_letter_code
_entity_poly.pdbx_strand_id
1 'polypeptide(L)'
;MQVGSILIENKTGKIISFVGGRGFNQSQLNYATEVPRQNGSTMKPLLVYAPALELGLIQPGSIVADLPYKRMINGKLYAPTNYGTTSTSGAFHGFETARAALAASHNVPAVSVFTRLSAKTNTAPDYLKKMGITSLVGSDGYNVSAALGGINRGITIEENTDAYTTFANNGNFVDAYMIDHITDSNGKVIYQHKTEPVNVFSQQANYEMLDMMRDVFKYGTGRALPGMLNFPPTGLENRYVTGLARLMAGCFKPEYHNGRLEWVRA
;
A
#
# COMPACT_ATOMS: atom_id res chain seq x y z
N MET A 1 10.47 -3.93 20.35
CA MET A 1 9.64 -3.28 19.30
C MET A 1 10.47 -2.15 18.69
N GLN A 2 10.38 -1.85 17.41
CA GLN A 2 11.00 -0.67 16.77
C GLN A 2 9.93 0.06 15.98
N VAL A 3 10.19 1.30 15.58
CA VAL A 3 9.23 2.14 14.84
C VAL A 3 9.95 2.86 13.70
N GLY A 4 9.26 3.04 12.59
CA GLY A 4 9.64 3.96 11.54
C GLY A 4 8.44 4.78 11.08
N SER A 5 8.68 6.00 10.60
CA SER A 5 7.67 6.82 9.95
C SER A 5 8.32 7.80 9.00
N ILE A 6 7.60 8.20 7.95
CA ILE A 6 8.03 9.23 7.00
C ILE A 6 6.85 10.13 6.64
N LEU A 7 7.15 11.39 6.35
CA LEU A 7 6.21 12.40 5.89
C LEU A 7 6.75 12.98 4.59
N ILE A 8 6.00 12.78 3.50
CA ILE A 8 6.34 13.24 2.15
C ILE A 8 5.33 14.30 1.73
N GLU A 9 5.81 15.40 1.15
CA GLU A 9 4.96 16.38 0.46
C GLU A 9 4.54 15.84 -0.90
N ASN A 10 3.23 15.71 -1.11
CA ASN A 10 2.69 14.99 -2.26
C ASN A 10 3.17 15.61 -3.58
N LYS A 11 3.02 16.93 -3.72
CA LYS A 11 3.25 17.63 -4.99
C LYS A 11 4.69 17.54 -5.48
N THR A 12 5.66 17.50 -4.57
CA THR A 12 7.09 17.65 -4.90
C THR A 12 7.88 16.37 -4.68
N GLY A 13 7.42 15.45 -3.81
CA GLY A 13 8.23 14.32 -3.34
C GLY A 13 9.18 14.70 -2.20
N LYS A 14 9.18 15.95 -1.70
CA LYS A 14 10.09 16.35 -0.63
C LYS A 14 9.78 15.59 0.66
N ILE A 15 10.78 14.89 1.20
CA ILE A 15 10.73 14.28 2.52
C ILE A 15 10.84 15.41 3.55
N ILE A 16 9.74 15.70 4.24
CA ILE A 16 9.67 16.78 5.24
C ILE A 16 10.22 16.31 6.58
N SER A 17 9.94 15.06 6.96
CA SER A 17 10.48 14.46 8.18
C SER A 17 10.42 12.93 8.13
N PHE A 18 11.28 12.29 8.91
CA PHE A 18 11.20 10.85 9.16
C PHE A 18 11.66 10.52 10.59
N VAL A 19 11.20 9.39 11.10
CA VAL A 19 11.69 8.76 12.33
C VAL A 19 12.28 7.43 11.92
N GLY A 20 13.60 7.27 12.09
CA GLY A 20 14.31 6.06 11.69
C GLY A 20 14.32 4.96 12.75
N GLY A 21 13.87 5.21 13.99
CA GLY A 21 13.95 4.25 15.09
C GLY A 21 13.58 4.88 16.43
N ARG A 22 13.40 4.09 17.49
CA ARG A 22 13.06 4.62 18.83
C ARG A 22 14.25 5.25 19.56
N GLY A 23 15.48 4.89 19.20
CA GLY A 23 16.67 5.41 19.84
C GLY A 23 17.93 4.88 19.17
N PHE A 24 18.84 5.79 18.82
CA PHE A 24 20.06 5.49 18.07
C PHE A 24 20.95 4.46 18.78
N ASN A 25 21.10 4.58 20.11
CA ASN A 25 21.91 3.66 20.91
C ASN A 25 21.34 2.23 20.97
N GLN A 26 20.06 2.02 20.63
CA GLN A 26 19.46 0.69 20.57
C GLN A 26 19.62 0.04 19.20
N SER A 27 19.55 0.85 18.15
CA SER A 27 19.68 0.40 16.76
C SER A 27 19.99 1.60 15.88
N GLN A 28 21.02 1.45 15.06
CA GLN A 28 21.44 2.46 14.09
C GLN A 28 20.83 2.23 12.70
N LEU A 29 19.94 1.25 12.54
CA LEU A 29 19.22 1.02 11.29
C LEU A 29 18.13 2.07 11.11
N ASN A 30 18.00 2.58 9.88
CA ASN A 30 16.90 3.48 9.55
C ASN A 30 15.67 2.68 9.11
N TYR A 31 14.73 2.44 10.03
CA TYR A 31 13.49 1.73 9.75
C TYR A 31 12.54 2.46 8.79
N ALA A 32 12.77 3.74 8.50
CA ALA A 32 11.98 4.47 7.51
C ALA A 32 12.45 4.17 6.07
N THR A 33 13.77 4.17 5.84
CA THR A 33 14.35 4.20 4.48
C THR A 33 15.13 2.92 4.11
N GLU A 34 15.56 2.11 5.07
CA GLU A 34 16.51 1.00 4.80
C GLU A 34 15.93 -0.40 5.08
N VAL A 35 14.90 -0.50 5.93
CA VAL A 35 14.42 -1.80 6.41
C VAL A 35 13.13 -2.21 5.67
N PRO A 36 13.20 -3.14 4.70
CA PRO A 36 12.00 -3.61 4.01
C PRO A 36 11.16 -4.52 4.91
N ARG A 37 9.83 -4.42 4.76
CA ARG A 37 8.85 -5.28 5.43
C ARG A 37 7.70 -5.59 4.49
N GLN A 38 7.06 -6.74 4.70
CA GLN A 38 5.78 -7.01 4.05
C GLN A 38 4.79 -5.91 4.47
N ASN A 39 4.22 -5.22 3.49
CA ASN A 39 3.35 -4.06 3.71
C ASN A 39 1.87 -4.47 3.86
N GLY A 40 1.56 -5.76 3.72
CA GLY A 40 0.25 -6.32 4.00
C GLY A 40 -0.85 -5.69 3.13
N SER A 41 -1.97 -5.34 3.74
CA SER A 41 -3.13 -4.77 3.04
C SER A 41 -2.89 -3.40 2.41
N THR A 42 -1.80 -2.68 2.73
CA THR A 42 -1.44 -1.46 1.98
C THR A 42 -1.04 -1.76 0.54
N MET A 43 -0.75 -3.02 0.21
CA MET A 43 -0.50 -3.44 -1.17
C MET A 43 -1.77 -3.45 -2.02
N LYS A 44 -2.96 -3.58 -1.43
CA LYS A 44 -4.22 -3.75 -2.17
C LYS A 44 -4.51 -2.56 -3.10
N PRO A 45 -4.45 -1.29 -2.67
CA PRO A 45 -4.55 -0.16 -3.60
C PRO A 45 -3.52 -0.19 -4.72
N LEU A 46 -2.26 -0.47 -4.37
CA LEU A 46 -1.11 -0.33 -5.27
C LEU A 46 -1.04 -1.42 -6.36
N LEU A 47 -1.26 -2.68 -5.97
CA LEU A 47 -1.07 -3.85 -6.84
C LEU A 47 -2.37 -4.40 -7.40
N VAL A 48 -3.50 -4.18 -6.72
CA VAL A 48 -4.77 -4.86 -7.02
C VAL A 48 -5.79 -3.90 -7.60
N TYR A 49 -6.28 -2.97 -6.80
CA TYR A 49 -7.45 -2.17 -7.16
C TYR A 49 -7.11 -1.09 -8.18
N ALA A 50 -6.06 -0.29 -7.99
CA ALA A 50 -5.72 0.76 -8.95
C ALA A 50 -5.36 0.20 -10.34
N PRO A 51 -4.51 -0.84 -10.47
CA PRO A 51 -4.27 -1.47 -11.77
C PRO A 51 -5.52 -2.09 -12.41
N ALA A 52 -6.44 -2.66 -11.60
CA ALA A 52 -7.67 -3.24 -12.13
C ALA A 52 -8.67 -2.17 -12.61
N LEU A 53 -8.73 -1.02 -11.94
CA LEU A 53 -9.50 0.16 -12.38
C LEU A 53 -8.93 0.73 -13.69
N GLU A 54 -7.60 0.89 -13.76
CA GLU A 54 -6.89 1.40 -14.94
C GLU A 54 -7.14 0.54 -16.19
N LEU A 55 -7.21 -0.78 -16.02
CA LEU A 55 -7.49 -1.71 -17.11
C LEU A 55 -8.99 -1.95 -17.36
N GLY A 56 -9.88 -1.24 -16.64
CA GLY A 56 -11.33 -1.38 -16.76
C GLY A 56 -11.87 -2.75 -16.35
N LEU A 57 -11.14 -3.52 -15.53
CA LEU A 57 -11.55 -4.85 -15.07
C LEU A 57 -12.62 -4.80 -13.98
N ILE A 58 -12.62 -3.70 -13.23
CA ILE A 58 -13.59 -3.36 -12.19
C ILE A 58 -13.86 -1.85 -12.24
N GLN A 59 -14.95 -1.45 -11.59
CA GLN A 59 -15.32 -0.10 -11.21
C GLN A 59 -15.67 -0.10 -9.72
N PRO A 60 -15.78 1.06 -9.03
CA PRO A 60 -16.11 1.10 -7.61
C PRO A 60 -17.36 0.30 -7.21
N GLY A 61 -18.38 0.29 -8.09
CA GLY A 61 -19.64 -0.46 -7.91
C GLY A 61 -19.62 -1.90 -8.44
N SER A 62 -18.52 -2.37 -9.04
CA SER A 62 -18.42 -3.75 -9.52
C SER A 62 -18.61 -4.74 -8.37
N ILE A 63 -19.43 -5.76 -8.61
CA ILE A 63 -19.66 -6.81 -7.64
C ILE A 63 -18.46 -7.77 -7.63
N VAL A 64 -17.91 -8.00 -6.46
CA VAL A 64 -16.82 -8.94 -6.18
C VAL A 64 -17.30 -10.00 -5.20
N ALA A 65 -16.83 -11.23 -5.41
CA ALA A 65 -17.20 -12.35 -4.56
C ALA A 65 -16.26 -12.44 -3.35
N ASP A 66 -16.85 -12.41 -2.17
CA ASP A 66 -16.26 -12.76 -0.89
C ASP A 66 -16.81 -14.13 -0.42
N LEU A 67 -16.39 -15.18 -1.13
CA LEU A 67 -16.79 -16.57 -0.93
C LEU A 67 -15.54 -17.43 -0.72
N PRO A 68 -15.64 -18.62 -0.09
CA PRO A 68 -14.49 -19.51 0.11
C PRO A 68 -13.62 -19.67 -1.14
N TYR A 69 -12.41 -19.12 -1.09
CA TYR A 69 -11.43 -19.20 -2.18
C TYR A 69 -10.46 -20.34 -1.89
N LYS A 70 -10.31 -21.26 -2.84
CA LYS A 70 -9.35 -22.37 -2.76
C LYS A 70 -8.66 -22.52 -4.10
N ARG A 71 -7.33 -22.55 -4.10
CA ARG A 71 -6.53 -22.76 -5.30
C ARG A 71 -5.29 -23.59 -4.99
N MET A 72 -4.96 -24.54 -5.85
CA MET A 72 -3.67 -25.24 -5.78
C MET A 72 -2.59 -24.38 -6.44
N ILE A 73 -1.52 -24.10 -5.70
CA ILE A 73 -0.37 -23.32 -6.16
C ILE A 73 0.88 -24.11 -5.79
N ASN A 74 1.63 -24.55 -6.81
CA ASN A 74 2.84 -25.36 -6.64
C ASN A 74 2.62 -26.57 -5.71
N GLY A 75 1.49 -27.27 -5.88
CA GLY A 75 1.14 -28.45 -5.07
C GLY A 75 0.64 -28.14 -3.65
N LYS A 76 0.54 -26.86 -3.26
CA LYS A 76 0.01 -26.45 -1.94
C LYS A 76 -1.36 -25.79 -2.08
N LEU A 77 -2.26 -26.08 -1.14
CA LEU A 77 -3.56 -25.42 -1.07
C LEU A 77 -3.38 -23.98 -0.54
N TYR A 78 -3.75 -23.01 -1.37
CA TYR A 78 -3.91 -21.61 -0.99
C TYR A 78 -5.39 -21.31 -0.74
N ALA A 79 -5.71 -20.93 0.50
CA ALA A 79 -7.06 -20.62 0.94
C ALA A 79 -7.04 -19.40 1.89
N PRO A 80 -7.02 -18.16 1.34
CA PRO A 80 -7.01 -16.96 2.17
C PRO A 80 -8.34 -16.80 2.90
N THR A 81 -8.29 -16.20 4.09
CA THR A 81 -9.47 -15.86 4.90
C THR A 81 -9.51 -14.37 5.18
N ASN A 82 -10.69 -13.84 5.49
CA ASN A 82 -10.84 -12.48 5.99
C ASN A 82 -10.50 -12.40 7.48
N TYR A 83 -10.14 -11.20 7.93
CA TYR A 83 -9.88 -10.90 9.32
C TYR A 83 -11.19 -10.71 10.10
N GLY A 84 -11.28 -11.28 11.31
CA GLY A 84 -12.38 -11.03 12.23
C GLY A 84 -13.55 -12.02 12.15
N THR A 85 -14.07 -12.32 13.34
CA THR A 85 -15.15 -13.25 13.72
C THR A 85 -14.78 -14.73 13.81
N THR A 86 -15.18 -15.28 14.96
CA THR A 86 -14.84 -16.58 15.53
C THR A 86 -15.54 -17.72 14.80
N SER A 87 -14.81 -18.34 13.90
CA SER A 87 -14.90 -19.75 13.54
C SER A 87 -13.66 -20.02 12.68
N THR A 88 -13.20 -21.24 12.63
CA THR A 88 -11.97 -21.77 12.00
C THR A 88 -11.84 -21.52 10.47
N SER A 89 -12.60 -20.56 9.94
CA SER A 89 -12.73 -20.08 8.57
C SER A 89 -13.35 -18.67 8.65
N GLY A 90 -12.56 -17.61 8.44
CA GLY A 90 -13.02 -16.21 8.61
C GLY A 90 -14.33 -15.88 7.87
N ALA A 91 -15.06 -14.85 8.33
CA ALA A 91 -16.35 -14.49 7.74
C ALA A 91 -16.24 -14.18 6.24
N PHE A 92 -17.15 -14.81 5.48
CA PHE A 92 -17.40 -14.55 4.07
C PHE A 92 -18.70 -13.74 3.96
N HIS A 93 -18.66 -12.62 3.26
CA HIS A 93 -19.76 -11.67 3.19
C HIS A 93 -20.64 -11.85 1.95
N GLY A 94 -20.38 -12.89 1.14
CA GLY A 94 -21.15 -13.16 -0.06
C GLY A 94 -20.70 -12.27 -1.21
N PHE A 95 -21.61 -11.49 -1.78
CA PHE A 95 -21.30 -10.54 -2.84
C PHE A 95 -21.30 -9.13 -2.29
N GLU A 96 -20.27 -8.37 -2.59
CA GLU A 96 -20.14 -6.97 -2.18
C GLU A 96 -19.57 -6.12 -3.32
N THR A 97 -19.58 -4.81 -3.17
CA THR A 97 -18.96 -3.90 -4.15
C THR A 97 -17.45 -3.85 -3.95
N ALA A 98 -16.69 -3.59 -5.01
CA ALA A 98 -15.24 -3.42 -4.94
C ALA A 98 -14.83 -2.34 -3.92
N ARG A 99 -15.61 -1.25 -3.83
CA ARG A 99 -15.38 -0.19 -2.82
C ARG A 99 -15.63 -0.66 -1.39
N ALA A 100 -16.68 -1.45 -1.15
CA ALA A 100 -16.93 -2.04 0.17
C ALA A 100 -15.82 -3.02 0.56
N ALA A 101 -15.41 -3.89 -0.36
CA ALA A 101 -14.32 -4.85 -0.15
C ALA A 101 -12.99 -4.17 0.18
N LEU A 102 -12.66 -3.06 -0.50
CA LEU A 102 -11.47 -2.27 -0.17
C LEU A 102 -11.62 -1.58 1.19
N ALA A 103 -12.75 -0.93 1.46
CA ALA A 103 -13.00 -0.20 2.70
C ALA A 103 -12.87 -1.10 3.94
N ALA A 104 -13.43 -2.31 3.87
CA ALA A 104 -13.33 -3.33 4.91
C ALA A 104 -12.00 -4.12 4.86
N SER A 105 -11.17 -3.88 3.83
CA SER A 105 -9.94 -4.61 3.55
C SER A 105 -10.14 -6.13 3.54
N HIS A 106 -11.19 -6.62 2.88
CA HIS A 106 -11.39 -8.05 2.71
C HIS A 106 -10.29 -8.64 1.81
N ASN A 107 -9.81 -9.83 2.18
CA ASN A 107 -8.67 -10.48 1.54
C ASN A 107 -9.10 -11.25 0.30
N VAL A 108 -10.22 -11.96 0.39
CA VAL A 108 -10.68 -12.83 -0.70
C VAL A 108 -11.09 -12.05 -1.95
N PRO A 109 -11.86 -10.95 -1.88
CA PRO A 109 -12.12 -10.13 -3.05
C PRO A 109 -10.84 -9.57 -3.67
N ALA A 110 -9.88 -9.11 -2.86
CA ALA A 110 -8.60 -8.60 -3.35
C ALA A 110 -7.82 -9.68 -4.12
N VAL A 111 -7.75 -10.91 -3.57
CA VAL A 111 -7.15 -12.07 -4.25
C VAL A 111 -7.88 -12.42 -5.55
N SER A 112 -9.21 -12.35 -5.56
CA SER A 112 -10.03 -12.63 -6.73
C SER A 112 -9.80 -11.62 -7.86
N VAL A 113 -9.83 -10.32 -7.53
CA VAL A 113 -9.54 -9.22 -8.47
C VAL A 113 -8.11 -9.34 -9.00
N PHE A 114 -7.13 -9.57 -8.13
CA PHE A 114 -5.74 -9.75 -8.52
C PHE A 114 -5.56 -10.96 -9.45
N THR A 115 -6.22 -12.08 -9.17
CA THR A 115 -6.18 -13.27 -10.04
C THR A 115 -6.70 -12.95 -11.45
N ARG A 116 -7.79 -12.18 -11.56
CA ARG A 116 -8.33 -11.73 -12.86
C ARG A 116 -7.37 -10.80 -13.59
N LEU A 117 -6.75 -9.87 -12.86
CA LEU A 117 -5.72 -8.97 -13.37
C LEU A 117 -4.51 -9.74 -13.91
N SER A 118 -3.95 -10.66 -13.12
CA SER A 118 -2.81 -11.48 -13.54
C SER A 118 -3.13 -12.36 -14.75
N ALA A 119 -4.35 -12.90 -14.83
CA ALA A 119 -4.79 -13.68 -15.99
C ALA A 119 -4.96 -12.82 -17.26
N LYS A 120 -5.27 -11.52 -17.12
CA LYS A 120 -5.48 -10.61 -18.25
C LYS A 120 -4.17 -10.09 -18.84
N THR A 121 -3.24 -9.63 -17.99
CA THR A 121 -2.00 -8.98 -18.46
C THR A 121 -0.74 -9.53 -17.84
N ASN A 122 -0.81 -10.02 -16.60
CA ASN A 122 0.36 -10.37 -15.79
C ASN A 122 1.36 -9.21 -15.59
N THR A 123 0.93 -7.95 -15.74
CA THR A 123 1.78 -6.73 -15.65
C THR A 123 1.62 -5.97 -14.34
N ALA A 124 0.91 -6.53 -13.35
CA ALA A 124 0.67 -5.86 -12.07
C ALA A 124 1.95 -5.34 -11.37
N PRO A 125 3.09 -6.07 -11.39
CA PRO A 125 4.36 -5.58 -10.82
C PRO A 125 4.94 -4.35 -11.52
N ASP A 126 4.59 -4.09 -12.78
CA ASP A 126 5.12 -2.93 -13.50
C ASP A 126 4.51 -1.63 -12.97
N TYR A 127 3.28 -1.67 -12.44
CA TYR A 127 2.71 -0.53 -11.71
C TYR A 127 3.48 -0.24 -10.43
N LEU A 128 3.89 -1.26 -9.67
CA LEU A 128 4.71 -1.07 -8.47
C LEU A 128 6.05 -0.40 -8.80
N LYS A 129 6.72 -0.85 -9.88
CA LYS A 129 7.97 -0.24 -10.35
C LYS A 129 7.78 1.21 -10.81
N LYS A 130 6.68 1.51 -11.52
CA LYS A 130 6.33 2.88 -11.91
C LYS A 130 6.08 3.81 -10.72
N MET A 131 5.69 3.25 -9.57
CA MET A 131 5.49 3.96 -8.30
C MET A 131 6.74 3.93 -7.40
N GLY A 132 7.93 3.74 -7.97
CA GLY A 132 9.19 3.85 -7.22
C GLY A 132 9.55 2.66 -6.33
N ILE A 133 8.82 1.54 -6.40
CA ILE A 133 9.17 0.36 -5.60
C ILE A 133 10.33 -0.39 -6.28
N THR A 134 11.51 -0.32 -5.65
CA THR A 134 12.77 -0.87 -6.15
C THR A 134 13.20 -2.14 -5.42
N SER A 135 12.66 -2.40 -4.22
CA SER A 135 13.06 -3.53 -3.37
C SER A 135 12.52 -4.90 -3.80
N LEU A 136 11.64 -4.96 -4.81
CA LEU A 136 11.04 -6.20 -5.30
C LEU A 136 12.13 -7.15 -5.82
N VAL A 137 12.05 -8.42 -5.46
CA VAL A 137 13.00 -9.44 -5.92
C VAL A 137 12.31 -10.65 -6.54
N GLY A 138 12.96 -11.26 -7.52
CA GLY A 138 12.50 -12.50 -8.14
C GLY A 138 11.07 -12.39 -8.69
N SER A 139 10.15 -13.18 -8.13
CA SER A 139 8.74 -13.23 -8.52
C SER A 139 7.81 -12.39 -7.65
N ASP A 140 8.36 -11.44 -6.86
CA ASP A 140 7.56 -10.51 -6.09
C ASP A 140 6.57 -9.74 -6.98
N GLY A 141 5.34 -9.63 -6.49
CA GLY A 141 4.24 -9.00 -7.23
C GLY A 141 3.54 -9.90 -8.26
N TYR A 142 4.07 -11.06 -8.64
CA TYR A 142 3.41 -11.97 -9.59
C TYR A 142 2.58 -13.05 -8.90
N ASN A 143 2.99 -13.46 -7.70
CA ASN A 143 2.28 -14.49 -6.94
C ASN A 143 0.99 -13.94 -6.33
N VAL A 144 -0.05 -14.78 -6.22
CA VAL A 144 -1.35 -14.35 -5.67
C VAL A 144 -1.27 -13.80 -4.24
N SER A 145 -0.28 -14.26 -3.45
CA SER A 145 -0.04 -13.74 -2.10
C SER A 145 0.35 -12.26 -2.08
N ALA A 146 0.92 -11.76 -3.18
CA ALA A 146 1.30 -10.36 -3.31
C ALA A 146 0.08 -9.43 -3.24
N ALA A 147 -1.11 -9.90 -3.64
CA ALA A 147 -2.36 -9.16 -3.46
C ALA A 147 -2.63 -8.76 -2.00
N LEU A 148 -2.05 -9.50 -1.05
CA LEU A 148 -2.15 -9.28 0.39
C LEU A 148 -0.84 -8.78 1.00
N GLY A 149 0.12 -8.32 0.19
CA GLY A 149 1.44 -7.87 0.63
C GLY A 149 2.41 -9.00 1.00
N GLY A 150 2.06 -10.25 0.67
CA GLY A 150 2.93 -11.41 0.85
C GLY A 150 4.00 -11.50 -0.24
N ILE A 151 5.05 -10.70 -0.08
CA ILE A 151 6.25 -10.62 -0.94
C ILE A 151 7.51 -11.02 -0.14
N ASN A 152 8.59 -11.39 -0.82
CA ASN A 152 9.76 -12.01 -0.19
C ASN A 152 10.48 -11.09 0.80
N ARG A 153 11.06 -9.98 0.31
CA ARG A 153 11.81 -9.04 1.15
C ARG A 153 10.92 -7.99 1.80
N GLY A 154 9.83 -7.61 1.14
CA GLY A 154 9.05 -6.44 1.52
C GLY A 154 9.51 -5.16 0.83
N ILE A 155 8.88 -4.05 1.21
CA ILE A 155 9.21 -2.70 0.76
C ILE A 155 9.47 -1.82 1.97
N THR A 156 10.23 -0.74 1.81
CA THR A 156 10.51 0.20 2.91
C THR A 156 9.28 1.07 3.21
N ILE A 157 9.29 1.76 4.35
CA ILE A 157 8.22 2.71 4.68
C ILE A 157 8.24 3.87 3.69
N GLU A 158 9.42 4.32 3.28
CA GLU A 158 9.62 5.30 2.21
C GLU A 158 8.96 4.84 0.91
N GLU A 159 9.34 3.69 0.34
CA GLU A 159 8.75 3.18 -0.91
C GLU A 159 7.23 3.04 -0.82
N ASN A 160 6.71 2.53 0.30
CA ASN A 160 5.27 2.38 0.48
C ASN A 160 4.55 3.73 0.61
N THR A 161 5.15 4.72 1.28
CA THR A 161 4.54 6.04 1.46
C THR A 161 4.61 6.83 0.17
N ASP A 162 5.74 6.75 -0.53
CA ASP A 162 5.98 7.41 -1.79
C ASP A 162 5.06 6.89 -2.89
N ALA A 163 4.88 5.58 -3.00
CA ALA A 163 3.94 4.99 -3.95
C ALA A 163 2.50 5.54 -3.80
N TYR A 164 2.07 5.85 -2.57
CA TYR A 164 0.75 6.45 -2.31
C TYR A 164 0.65 7.93 -2.72
N THR A 165 1.76 8.65 -2.90
CA THR A 165 1.75 10.03 -3.41
C THR A 165 1.19 10.09 -4.84
N THR A 166 1.33 8.99 -5.60
CA THR A 166 0.71 8.81 -6.93
C THR A 166 -0.78 9.15 -6.91
N PHE A 167 -1.51 8.72 -5.88
CA PHE A 167 -2.95 8.95 -5.77
C PHE A 167 -3.30 10.42 -5.51
N ALA A 168 -2.48 11.08 -4.71
CA ALA A 168 -2.58 12.50 -4.43
C ALA A 168 -2.26 13.38 -5.64
N ASN A 169 -1.43 12.88 -6.56
CA ASN A 169 -0.90 13.60 -7.71
C ASN A 169 -1.63 13.25 -9.02
N ASN A 170 -2.93 12.96 -8.94
CA ASN A 170 -3.77 12.65 -10.09
C ASN A 170 -3.23 11.50 -10.97
N GLY A 171 -2.65 10.48 -10.35
CA GLY A 171 -2.11 9.30 -11.03
C GLY A 171 -0.65 9.43 -11.47
N ASN A 172 0.04 10.52 -11.10
CA ASN A 172 1.45 10.73 -11.44
C ASN A 172 2.33 10.49 -10.21
N PHE A 173 3.29 9.57 -10.34
CA PHE A 173 4.29 9.32 -9.32
C PHE A 173 5.38 10.39 -9.38
N VAL A 174 5.83 10.85 -8.21
CA VAL A 174 6.92 11.81 -8.06
C VAL A 174 7.85 11.23 -7.01
N ASP A 175 9.08 10.90 -7.41
CA ASP A 175 10.05 10.23 -6.57
C ASP A 175 10.42 11.04 -5.32
N ALA A 176 10.43 10.39 -4.17
CA ALA A 176 10.76 11.03 -2.91
C ALA A 176 12.23 11.46 -2.86
N TYR A 177 12.49 12.65 -2.30
CA TYR A 177 13.85 13.17 -2.18
C TYR A 177 14.08 13.91 -0.86
N MET A 178 15.32 13.80 -0.36
CA MET A 178 15.75 14.46 0.87
C MET A 178 16.63 15.70 0.61
N ILE A 179 17.48 15.64 -0.42
CA ILE A 179 18.45 16.71 -0.73
C ILE A 179 17.88 17.57 -1.85
N ASP A 180 17.60 18.84 -1.55
CA ASP A 180 17.05 19.79 -2.53
C ASP A 180 18.13 20.34 -3.47
N HIS A 181 19.23 20.80 -2.89
CA HIS A 181 20.41 21.22 -3.63
C HIS A 181 21.64 21.10 -2.74
N ILE A 182 22.81 21.10 -3.36
CA ILE A 182 24.11 21.15 -2.68
C ILE A 182 24.90 22.29 -3.30
N THR A 183 25.54 23.12 -2.46
CA THR A 183 26.46 24.17 -2.89
C THR A 183 27.87 23.92 -2.39
N ASP A 184 28.87 24.43 -3.11
CA ASP A 184 30.23 24.54 -2.60
C ASP A 184 30.37 25.71 -1.61
N SER A 185 31.57 25.89 -1.05
CA SER A 185 31.89 26.98 -0.10
C SER A 185 31.80 28.39 -0.71
N ASN A 186 31.79 28.49 -2.04
CA ASN A 186 31.66 29.76 -2.77
C ASN A 186 30.19 30.04 -3.17
N GLY A 187 29.26 29.17 -2.78
CA GLY A 187 27.84 29.28 -3.14
C GLY A 187 27.49 28.77 -4.53
N LYS A 188 28.41 28.09 -5.25
CA LYS A 188 28.11 27.48 -6.55
C LYS A 188 27.30 26.21 -6.34
N VAL A 189 26.14 26.12 -6.98
CA VAL A 189 25.29 24.91 -6.97
C VAL A 189 26.02 23.77 -7.71
N ILE A 190 26.26 22.67 -7.00
CA ILE A 190 26.87 21.44 -7.55
C ILE A 190 25.84 20.35 -7.82
N TYR A 191 24.71 20.40 -7.14
CA TYR A 191 23.56 19.52 -7.35
C TYR A 191 22.28 20.31 -7.12
N GLN A 192 21.28 20.08 -7.96
CA GLN A 192 19.91 20.57 -7.78
C GLN A 192 18.98 19.42 -8.13
N HIS A 193 18.11 19.06 -7.20
CA HIS A 193 17.08 18.06 -7.45
C HIS A 193 16.15 18.53 -8.57
N LYS A 194 15.84 17.61 -9.48
CA LYS A 194 14.87 17.81 -10.55
C LYS A 194 13.83 16.72 -10.44
N THR A 195 12.58 17.15 -10.40
CA THR A 195 11.44 16.25 -10.35
C THR A 195 11.01 15.88 -11.76
N GLU A 196 10.94 14.59 -12.05
CA GLU A 196 10.40 14.05 -13.30
C GLU A 196 9.20 13.13 -13.00
N PRO A 197 7.96 13.64 -13.12
CA PRO A 197 6.78 12.84 -12.83
C PRO A 197 6.62 11.66 -13.79
N VAL A 198 6.27 10.49 -13.26
CA VAL A 198 5.94 9.29 -14.03
C VAL A 198 4.43 9.12 -14.08
N ASN A 199 3.85 9.08 -15.27
CA ASN A 199 2.43 8.78 -15.42
C ASN A 199 2.16 7.28 -15.14
N VAL A 200 1.45 6.99 -14.06
CA VAL A 200 1.16 5.62 -13.61
C VAL A 200 -0.27 5.23 -13.95
N PHE A 201 -1.22 6.10 -13.63
CA PHE A 201 -2.66 5.88 -13.82
C PHE A 201 -3.29 7.06 -14.57
N SER A 202 -4.36 6.77 -15.30
CA SER A 202 -5.26 7.78 -15.85
C SER A 202 -5.91 8.59 -14.72
N GLN A 203 -6.31 9.84 -15.01
CA GLN A 203 -7.00 10.68 -14.02
C GLN A 203 -8.33 10.05 -13.56
N GLN A 204 -9.02 9.33 -14.46
CA GLN A 204 -10.26 8.64 -14.18
C GLN A 204 -10.05 7.47 -13.20
N ALA A 205 -9.13 6.55 -13.51
CA ALA A 205 -8.83 5.43 -12.61
C ALA A 205 -8.29 5.92 -11.26
N ASN A 206 -7.46 6.97 -11.26
CA ASN A 206 -6.97 7.58 -10.05
C ASN A 206 -8.11 8.17 -9.18
N TYR A 207 -9.05 8.88 -9.80
CA TYR A 207 -10.20 9.44 -9.10
C TYR A 207 -11.06 8.35 -8.47
N GLU A 208 -11.35 7.27 -9.21
CA GLU A 208 -12.11 6.13 -8.70
C GLU A 208 -11.40 5.45 -7.53
N MET A 209 -10.08 5.22 -7.65
CA MET A 209 -9.28 4.65 -6.58
C MET A 209 -9.28 5.53 -5.32
N LEU A 210 -9.08 6.84 -5.48
CA LEU A 210 -9.07 7.81 -4.39
C LEU A 210 -10.45 7.89 -3.71
N ASP A 211 -11.54 7.84 -4.49
CA ASP A 211 -12.90 7.80 -3.95
C ASP A 211 -13.15 6.53 -3.11
N MET A 212 -12.69 5.37 -3.58
CA MET A 212 -12.76 4.12 -2.81
C MET A 212 -11.89 4.18 -1.53
N MET A 213 -10.71 4.82 -1.59
CA MET A 213 -9.84 4.99 -0.42
C MET A 213 -10.46 5.88 0.66
N ARG A 214 -11.29 6.87 0.29
CA ARG A 214 -12.01 7.72 1.26
C ARG A 214 -12.99 6.93 2.12
N ASP A 215 -13.55 5.85 1.60
CA ASP A 215 -14.46 4.99 2.36
C ASP A 215 -13.79 4.26 3.52
N VAL A 216 -12.49 3.98 3.40
CA VAL A 216 -11.67 3.40 4.48
C VAL A 216 -11.80 4.24 5.75
N PHE A 217 -11.87 5.57 5.60
CA PHE A 217 -12.03 6.51 6.71
C PHE A 217 -13.49 6.79 7.08
N LYS A 218 -14.45 6.60 6.16
CA LYS A 218 -15.87 6.85 6.44
C LYS A 218 -16.50 5.70 7.21
N TYR A 219 -16.29 4.47 6.76
CA TYR A 219 -16.93 3.28 7.33
C TYR A 219 -16.03 2.04 7.36
N GLY A 220 -14.79 2.14 6.86
CA GLY A 220 -13.84 1.04 6.81
C GLY A 220 -12.93 0.89 8.03
N THR A 221 -11.80 0.21 7.80
CA THR A 221 -10.81 -0.12 8.84
C THR A 221 -10.10 1.09 9.45
N GLY A 222 -10.13 2.25 8.77
CA GLY A 222 -9.53 3.52 9.20
C GLY A 222 -10.51 4.49 9.87
N ARG A 223 -11.75 4.09 10.15
CA ARG A 223 -12.83 4.98 10.64
C ARG A 223 -12.55 5.78 11.91
N ALA A 224 -11.59 5.34 12.73
CA ALA A 224 -11.20 6.06 13.95
C ALA A 224 -10.31 7.28 13.66
N LEU A 225 -9.60 7.29 12.52
CA LEU A 225 -8.60 8.31 12.21
C LEU A 225 -9.15 9.74 12.21
N PRO A 226 -10.31 10.06 11.57
CA PRO A 226 -10.79 11.43 11.54
C PRO A 226 -10.98 12.04 12.94
N GLY A 227 -11.37 11.23 13.93
CA GLY A 227 -11.51 11.68 15.33
C GLY A 227 -10.19 11.84 16.08
N MET A 228 -9.06 11.39 15.52
CA MET A 228 -7.72 11.50 16.10
C MET A 228 -6.90 12.65 15.49
N LEU A 229 -7.40 13.27 14.42
CA LEU A 229 -6.72 14.34 13.70
C LEU A 229 -7.30 15.70 14.08
N ASN A 230 -6.45 16.70 14.28
CA ASN A 230 -6.85 18.10 14.48
C ASN A 230 -7.16 18.81 13.14
N PHE A 231 -7.28 18.06 12.05
CA PHE A 231 -7.56 18.55 10.71
C PHE A 231 -8.31 17.45 9.91
N PRO A 232 -9.11 17.81 8.90
CA PRO A 232 -9.88 16.83 8.16
C PRO A 232 -8.95 15.89 7.36
N PRO A 233 -9.13 14.55 7.45
CA PRO A 233 -8.30 13.60 6.69
C PRO A 233 -8.40 13.76 5.17
N THR A 234 -9.52 14.30 4.67
CA THR A 234 -9.72 14.65 3.26
C THR A 234 -8.74 15.71 2.75
N GLY A 235 -8.11 16.51 3.63
CA GLY A 235 -7.09 17.50 3.27
C GLY A 235 -5.67 16.94 3.22
N LEU A 236 -5.38 15.85 3.94
CA LEU A 236 -4.06 15.18 3.90
C LEU A 236 -3.75 14.64 2.51
N GLU A 237 -4.76 14.09 1.84
CA GLU A 237 -4.67 13.55 0.47
C GLU A 237 -4.07 14.59 -0.50
N ASN A 238 -4.26 15.89 -0.28
CA ASN A 238 -3.77 16.94 -1.18
C ASN A 238 -2.43 17.56 -0.80
N ARG A 239 -1.93 17.39 0.44
CA ARG A 239 -0.65 17.99 0.88
C ARG A 239 0.38 16.99 1.34
N TYR A 240 -0.01 15.95 2.09
CA TYR A 240 0.93 15.03 2.74
C TYR A 240 0.41 13.60 2.85
N VAL A 241 1.16 12.61 2.36
CA VAL A 241 0.88 11.20 2.65
C VAL A 241 1.48 10.84 4.01
N THR A 242 0.68 10.92 5.07
CA THR A 242 1.02 10.37 6.39
C THR A 242 0.01 9.37 6.92
N GLY A 243 -1.25 9.45 6.47
CA GLY A 243 -2.36 8.69 7.03
C GLY A 243 -2.79 7.45 6.24
N LEU A 244 -2.69 7.47 4.91
CA LEU A 244 -3.27 6.42 4.05
C LEU A 244 -2.53 5.08 4.16
N ALA A 245 -1.20 5.09 4.15
CA ALA A 245 -0.38 3.88 4.28
C ALA A 245 -0.34 3.35 5.72
N ARG A 246 -0.35 4.23 6.73
CA ARG A 246 -0.17 3.85 8.16
C ARG A 246 -1.40 3.17 8.78
N LEU A 247 -2.58 3.24 8.17
CA LEU A 247 -3.81 2.64 8.72
C LEU A 247 -4.39 1.50 7.90
N MET A 248 -4.06 1.39 6.60
CA MET A 248 -4.27 0.15 5.84
C MET A 248 -3.29 -0.94 6.30
N ALA A 249 -2.11 -0.56 6.79
CA ALA A 249 -1.26 -1.39 7.64
C ALA A 249 -1.64 -1.11 9.09
N GLY A 250 -2.67 -1.79 9.62
CA GLY A 250 -2.64 -2.04 11.06
C GLY A 250 -1.23 -2.53 11.40
N CYS A 251 -0.54 -1.97 12.39
CA CYS A 251 0.71 -2.56 12.83
C CYS A 251 0.40 -4.04 13.07
N PHE A 252 0.93 -4.96 12.27
CA PHE A 252 0.75 -6.39 12.49
C PHE A 252 2.08 -6.94 12.95
N LYS A 253 2.11 -7.57 14.12
CA LYS A 253 3.22 -8.41 14.54
C LYS A 253 3.01 -9.82 13.98
N PRO A 254 4.06 -10.47 13.47
CA PRO A 254 3.99 -11.89 13.16
C PRO A 254 3.89 -12.68 14.48
N GLU A 255 2.85 -13.50 14.61
CA GLU A 255 2.75 -14.51 15.67
C GLU A 255 2.72 -15.90 15.05
N TYR A 256 3.40 -16.84 15.70
CA TYR A 256 3.35 -18.25 15.34
C TYR A 256 2.38 -18.97 16.26
N HIS A 257 1.23 -19.34 15.72
CA HIS A 257 0.26 -20.21 16.40
C HIS A 257 0.16 -21.53 15.65
N ASN A 258 0.40 -22.65 16.33
CA ASN A 258 0.31 -24.01 15.77
C ASN A 258 1.07 -24.21 14.43
N GLY A 259 2.25 -23.60 14.28
CA GLY A 259 3.07 -23.75 13.07
C GLY A 259 2.56 -22.98 11.84
N ARG A 260 1.55 -22.10 11.98
CA ARG A 260 1.15 -21.13 10.95
C ARG A 260 1.58 -19.73 11.33
N LEU A 261 2.05 -18.98 10.33
CA LEU A 261 2.34 -17.56 10.45
C LEU A 261 1.01 -16.80 10.39
N GLU A 262 0.65 -16.12 11.47
CA GLU A 262 -0.52 -15.27 11.56
C GLU A 262 -0.11 -13.81 11.79
N TRP A 263 -0.81 -12.88 11.15
CA TRP A 263 -0.58 -11.46 11.28
C TRP A 263 -1.57 -10.90 12.29
N VAL A 264 -1.09 -10.58 13.50
CA VAL A 264 -1.92 -10.11 14.62
C VAL A 264 -1.71 -8.61 14.83
N ARG A 265 -2.79 -7.85 14.97
CA ARG A 265 -2.74 -6.40 15.20
C ARG A 265 -1.92 -6.13 16.48
N ALA A 266 -0.94 -5.25 16.39
CA ALA A 266 -0.14 -4.75 17.51
C ALA A 266 -0.95 -3.77 18.35
#